data_AF-A0A3A1TU47-F1
#
_entry.id   AF-A0A3A1TU47-F1
#
_cell.length_a   1.000
_cell.length_b   1.000
_cell.length_c   1.000
_cell.angle_alpha   90.00
_cell.angle_beta   90.00
_cell.angle_gamma   90.00
#
_symmetry.space_group_name_H-M   'P 1'
#
loop_
_entity.id
_entity.type
_entity.pdbx_description
1 polymer ?
#
loop_
_entity_poly.entity_id
_entity_poly.type
_entity_poly.pdbx_seq_one_letter_code
_entity_poly.pdbx_strand_id
1 'polypeptide(L)'
;MSTVVALATRAGAFRVRFVATLTVLYVLVVLLVTLWPTTVDQGLDPYIERLLQKLWSKGVPAFVDYGFIEFSANVVFFVPFGFLLGLLFPYRFWWLAIAGGALLSVAVETAQGLFLPGRVSSAQDVVANTTGAVIGCLVAVAVRMLILHRDVLVIRDVAEGRRASNGLPVHK
;
A
#
# COMPACT_ATOMS: atom_id res chain seq x y z
N MET A 1 23.92 13.87 -26.97
CA MET A 1 23.19 14.39 -25.78
C MET A 1 21.67 14.15 -25.86
N SER A 2 21.05 14.24 -27.05
CA SER A 2 19.60 14.05 -27.27
C SER A 2 19.05 12.64 -26.98
N THR A 3 19.78 11.58 -27.32
CA THR A 3 19.31 10.18 -27.20
C THR A 3 19.23 9.69 -25.75
N VAL A 4 20.21 10.03 -24.91
CA VAL A 4 20.25 9.63 -23.50
C VAL A 4 19.13 10.30 -22.70
N VAL A 5 18.90 11.59 -22.94
CA VAL A 5 17.78 12.34 -22.33
C VAL A 5 16.44 11.74 -22.78
N ALA A 6 16.28 11.42 -24.07
CA ALA A 6 15.06 10.79 -24.57
C ALA A 6 14.80 9.40 -23.97
N LEU A 7 15.83 8.56 -23.79
CA LEU A 7 15.69 7.26 -23.12
C LEU A 7 15.31 7.41 -21.64
N ALA A 8 15.96 8.34 -20.91
CA ALA A 8 15.64 8.60 -19.51
C ALA A 8 14.18 9.07 -19.32
N THR A 9 13.70 9.97 -20.19
CA THR A 9 12.31 10.45 -20.18
C THR A 9 11.32 9.33 -20.50
N ARG A 10 11.62 8.46 -21.47
CA ARG A 10 10.78 7.29 -21.80
C ARG A 10 10.72 6.27 -20.66
N ALA A 11 11.85 5.98 -20.03
CA ALA A 11 11.91 5.09 -18.87
C ALA A 11 11.11 5.64 -17.67
N GLY A 12 11.18 6.97 -17.43
CA GLY A 12 10.36 7.65 -16.43
C GLY A 12 8.87 7.57 -16.73
N ALA A 13 8.48 7.87 -17.98
CA ALA A 13 7.08 7.81 -18.41
C ALA A 13 6.51 6.38 -18.33
N PHE A 14 7.29 5.36 -18.69
CA PHE A 14 6.89 3.96 -18.56
C PHE A 14 6.64 3.58 -17.09
N ARG A 15 7.57 3.93 -16.18
CA ARG A 15 7.40 3.65 -14.74
C ARG A 15 6.15 4.29 -14.18
N VAL A 16 5.90 5.57 -14.48
CA VAL A 16 4.69 6.28 -14.02
C VAL A 16 3.43 5.62 -14.56
N ARG A 17 3.38 5.29 -15.86
CA ARG A 17 2.23 4.61 -16.46
C ARG A 17 1.98 3.25 -15.84
N PHE A 18 3.04 2.46 -15.65
CA PHE A 18 2.95 1.14 -15.03
C PHE A 18 2.39 1.21 -13.61
N VAL A 19 2.95 2.09 -12.77
CA VAL A 19 2.46 2.30 -11.40
C VAL A 19 1.01 2.80 -11.43
N ALA A 20 0.67 3.76 -12.30
CA ALA A 20 -0.71 4.25 -12.42
C ALA A 20 -1.69 3.14 -12.82
N THR A 21 -1.33 2.27 -13.76
CA THR A 21 -2.14 1.11 -14.13
C THR A 21 -2.35 0.18 -12.94
N LEU A 22 -1.29 -0.15 -12.20
CA LEU A 22 -1.41 -0.95 -10.98
C LEU A 22 -2.29 -0.28 -9.92
N THR A 23 -2.16 1.03 -9.73
CA THR A 23 -3.02 1.80 -8.82
C THR A 23 -4.49 1.66 -9.21
N VAL A 24 -4.82 1.87 -10.49
CA VAL A 24 -6.20 1.77 -10.97
C VAL A 24 -6.73 0.36 -10.78
N LEU A 25 -5.98 -0.67 -11.19
CA LEU A 25 -6.37 -2.07 -11.01
C LEU A 25 -6.60 -2.40 -9.52
N TYR A 26 -5.74 -1.89 -8.64
CA TYR A 26 -5.88 -2.14 -7.22
C TYR A 26 -7.06 -1.40 -6.61
N VAL A 27 -7.33 -0.16 -7.01
CA VAL A 27 -8.54 0.57 -6.59
C VAL A 27 -9.80 -0.18 -7.02
N LEU A 28 -9.82 -0.76 -8.22
CA LEU A 28 -10.93 -1.61 -8.65
C LEU A 28 -11.08 -2.83 -7.75
N VAL A 29 -9.98 -3.50 -7.35
CA VAL A 29 -10.02 -4.61 -6.38
C VAL A 29 -10.59 -4.14 -5.04
N VAL A 30 -10.14 -3.00 -4.51
CA VAL A 30 -10.66 -2.43 -3.26
C VAL A 30 -12.17 -2.21 -3.39
N LEU A 31 -12.63 -1.50 -4.42
CA LEU A 31 -14.05 -1.24 -4.64
C LEU A 31 -14.87 -2.52 -4.79
N LEU A 32 -14.37 -3.51 -5.53
CA LEU A 32 -15.06 -4.79 -5.71
C LEU A 32 -15.21 -5.56 -4.40
N VAL A 33 -14.18 -5.56 -3.56
CA VAL A 33 -14.19 -6.26 -2.27
C VAL A 33 -15.06 -5.52 -1.25
N THR A 34 -14.91 -4.20 -1.13
CA THR A 34 -15.61 -3.43 -0.09
C THR A 34 -17.07 -3.17 -0.42
N LEU A 35 -17.42 -2.99 -1.70
CA LEU A 35 -18.80 -2.81 -2.13
C LEU A 35 -19.49 -4.14 -2.44
N TRP A 36 -18.84 -5.27 -2.17
CA TRP A 36 -19.51 -6.56 -2.24
C TRP A 36 -20.63 -6.63 -1.18
N PRO A 37 -21.83 -7.13 -1.52
CA PRO A 37 -22.99 -7.07 -0.62
C PRO A 37 -22.78 -7.72 0.74
N THR A 38 -21.95 -8.76 0.79
CA THR A 38 -21.64 -9.54 1.99
C THR A 38 -20.24 -9.25 2.49
N THR A 39 -20.04 -9.30 3.81
CA THR A 39 -18.71 -9.17 4.43
C THR A 39 -17.81 -10.35 4.02
N VAL A 40 -16.50 -10.13 3.96
CA VAL A 40 -15.53 -11.18 3.53
C VAL A 40 -15.48 -12.32 4.56
N ASP A 41 -15.73 -11.96 5.80
CA ASP A 41 -15.84 -12.77 7.01
C ASP A 41 -17.21 -13.44 7.17
N GLN A 42 -18.22 -13.13 6.36
CA GLN A 42 -19.56 -13.69 6.54
C GLN A 42 -19.53 -15.24 6.53
N GLY A 43 -19.89 -15.84 7.67
CA GLY A 43 -19.87 -17.30 7.87
C GLY A 43 -18.54 -17.86 8.40
N LEU A 44 -17.51 -17.02 8.56
CA LEU A 44 -16.25 -17.33 9.23
C LEU A 44 -16.27 -16.95 10.72
N ASP A 45 -17.20 -16.09 11.16
CA ASP A 45 -17.32 -15.62 12.55
C ASP A 45 -17.20 -16.74 13.59
N PRO A 46 -17.94 -17.87 13.48
CA PRO A 46 -17.87 -18.93 14.49
C PRO A 46 -16.50 -19.63 14.52
N TYR A 47 -15.77 -19.63 13.41
CA TYR A 47 -14.44 -20.21 13.33
C TYR A 47 -13.38 -19.26 13.92
N ILE A 48 -13.51 -17.97 13.64
CA ILE A 48 -12.61 -16.93 14.18
C ILE A 48 -12.79 -16.85 15.70
N GLU A 49 -14.03 -16.86 16.20
CA GLU A 49 -14.30 -16.90 17.65
C GLU A 49 -13.69 -18.12 18.33
N ARG A 50 -13.85 -19.31 17.75
CA ARG A 50 -13.23 -20.55 18.29
C ARG A 50 -11.71 -20.49 18.27
N LEU A 51 -11.13 -19.85 17.25
CA LEU A 51 -9.69 -19.64 17.18
C LEU A 51 -9.24 -18.67 18.28
N LEU A 52 -9.92 -17.54 18.44
CA LEU A 52 -9.65 -16.55 19.48
C LEU A 52 -9.73 -17.16 20.89
N GLN A 53 -10.76 -17.96 21.16
CA GLN A 53 -10.88 -18.69 22.43
C GLN A 53 -9.68 -19.61 22.70
N LYS A 54 -9.18 -20.31 21.66
CA LYS A 54 -7.98 -21.15 21.77
C LYS A 54 -6.70 -20.34 21.91
N LEU A 55 -6.64 -19.13 21.37
CA LEU A 55 -5.49 -18.24 21.50
C LEU A 55 -5.44 -17.62 22.90
N TRP A 56 -6.58 -17.15 23.42
CA TRP A 56 -6.67 -16.63 24.79
C TRP A 56 -6.34 -17.69 25.83
N SER A 57 -6.77 -18.95 25.64
CA SER A 57 -6.37 -20.04 26.55
C SER A 57 -4.87 -20.37 26.51
N LYS A 58 -4.15 -19.92 25.47
CA LYS A 58 -2.68 -20.02 25.34
C LYS A 58 -1.94 -18.75 25.77
N GLY A 59 -2.65 -17.76 26.35
CA GLY A 59 -2.05 -16.54 26.87
C GLY A 59 -1.92 -15.39 25.87
N VAL A 60 -2.59 -15.46 24.71
CA VAL A 60 -2.69 -14.29 23.82
C VAL A 60 -3.48 -13.19 24.54
N PRO A 61 -3.03 -11.92 24.48
CA PRO A 61 -3.72 -10.82 25.13
C PRO A 61 -5.17 -10.67 24.68
N ALA A 62 -6.06 -10.30 25.62
CA ALA A 62 -7.49 -10.13 25.35
C ALA A 62 -7.81 -8.99 24.35
N PHE A 63 -6.89 -8.04 24.14
CA PHE A 63 -7.07 -7.01 23.10
C PHE A 63 -7.03 -7.58 21.68
N VAL A 64 -6.46 -8.78 21.50
CA VAL A 64 -6.52 -9.50 20.22
C VAL A 64 -7.87 -10.20 20.17
N ASP A 65 -8.88 -9.44 19.78
CA ASP A 65 -10.24 -9.89 19.57
C ASP A 65 -10.64 -9.80 18.08
N TYR A 66 -11.92 -10.00 17.80
CA TYR A 66 -12.45 -9.96 16.45
C TYR A 66 -12.26 -8.58 15.81
N GLY A 67 -12.60 -7.51 16.55
CA GLY A 67 -12.44 -6.13 16.06
C GLY A 67 -10.98 -5.75 15.80
N PHE A 68 -10.03 -6.26 16.60
CA PHE A 68 -8.61 -6.09 16.33
C PHE A 68 -8.19 -6.78 15.02
N ILE A 69 -8.70 -7.98 14.75
CA ILE A 69 -8.43 -8.70 13.50
C ILE A 69 -9.01 -7.93 12.31
N GLU A 70 -10.26 -7.48 12.39
CA GLU A 70 -10.91 -6.68 11.34
C GLU A 70 -10.15 -5.38 11.07
N PHE A 71 -9.83 -4.62 12.13
CA PHE A 71 -9.05 -3.39 12.02
C PHE A 71 -7.70 -3.65 11.35
N SER A 72 -6.98 -4.70 11.79
CA SER A 72 -5.67 -5.06 11.23
C SER A 72 -5.78 -5.50 9.78
N ALA A 73 -6.82 -6.25 9.42
CA ALA A 73 -7.06 -6.68 8.05
C ALA A 73 -7.31 -5.48 7.13
N ASN A 74 -8.12 -4.50 7.57
CA ASN A 74 -8.38 -3.27 6.85
C ASN A 74 -7.12 -2.41 6.67
N VAL A 75 -6.29 -2.29 7.72
CA VAL A 75 -4.97 -1.64 7.63
C VAL A 75 -4.13 -2.33 6.55
N VAL A 76 -3.96 -3.65 6.63
CA VAL A 76 -3.14 -4.41 5.67
C VAL A 76 -3.70 -4.29 4.25
N PHE A 77 -5.02 -4.29 4.09
CA PHE A 77 -5.69 -4.15 2.80
C PHE A 77 -5.46 -2.78 2.16
N PHE A 78 -5.28 -1.71 2.94
CA PHE A 78 -4.98 -0.38 2.39
C PHE A 78 -3.48 -0.08 2.22
N VAL A 79 -2.58 -0.91 2.76
CA VAL A 79 -1.12 -0.74 2.58
C VAL A 79 -0.71 -0.70 1.10
N PRO A 80 -1.12 -1.64 0.23
CA PRO A 80 -0.73 -1.59 -1.17
C PRO A 80 -1.28 -0.35 -1.91
N PHE A 81 -2.48 0.10 -1.56
CA PHE A 81 -3.05 1.34 -2.09
C PHE A 81 -2.18 2.56 -1.73
N GLY A 82 -1.84 2.71 -0.45
CA GLY A 82 -0.95 3.80 0.01
C GLY A 82 0.43 3.74 -0.61
N PHE A 83 0.97 2.53 -0.77
CA PHE A 83 2.26 2.30 -1.41
C PHE A 83 2.27 2.74 -2.88
N LEU A 84 1.26 2.33 -3.66
CA LEU A 84 1.15 2.70 -5.07
C LEU A 84 0.95 4.20 -5.26
N LEU A 85 0.14 4.86 -4.42
CA LEU A 85 0.03 6.32 -4.44
C LEU A 85 1.32 7.03 -4.02
N GLY A 86 2.02 6.51 -3.00
CA GLY A 86 3.33 7.01 -2.61
C GLY A 86 4.38 6.88 -3.72
N LEU A 87 4.27 5.85 -4.56
CA LEU A 87 5.09 5.68 -5.77
C LEU A 87 4.65 6.54 -6.96
N LEU A 88 3.38 6.94 -7.03
CA LEU A 88 2.86 7.77 -8.12
C LEU A 88 3.11 9.26 -7.86
N PHE A 89 2.94 9.72 -6.63
CA PHE A 89 3.09 11.13 -6.30
C PHE A 89 4.56 11.53 -6.04
N PRO A 90 4.96 12.75 -6.41
CA PRO A 90 6.22 13.36 -5.97
C PRO A 90 6.29 13.43 -4.44
N TYR A 91 7.49 13.37 -3.86
CA TYR A 91 7.70 13.43 -2.41
C TYR A 91 7.00 14.60 -1.73
N ARG A 92 7.02 15.80 -2.34
CA ARG A 92 6.31 17.01 -1.83
C ARG A 92 4.79 16.85 -1.67
N PHE A 93 4.22 15.82 -2.28
CA PHE A 93 2.79 15.54 -2.30
C PHE A 93 2.46 14.19 -1.65
N TRP A 94 3.31 13.69 -0.75
CA TRP A 94 3.08 12.47 0.01
C TRP A 94 1.71 12.45 0.72
N TRP A 95 1.26 13.62 1.21
CA TRP A 95 -0.04 13.80 1.86
C TRP A 95 -1.24 13.45 0.96
N LEU A 96 -1.08 13.47 -0.38
CA LEU A 96 -2.14 13.03 -1.30
C LEU A 96 -2.42 11.53 -1.21
N ALA A 97 -1.45 10.71 -0.79
CA ALA A 97 -1.69 9.30 -0.54
C ALA A 97 -2.61 9.10 0.68
N ILE A 98 -2.42 9.92 1.71
CA ILE A 98 -3.22 9.89 2.95
C ILE A 98 -4.62 10.44 2.66
N ALA A 99 -4.71 11.62 2.03
CA ALA A 99 -5.97 12.20 1.62
C ALA A 99 -6.75 11.26 0.69
N GLY A 100 -6.06 10.61 -0.26
CA GLY A 100 -6.65 9.62 -1.14
C GLY A 100 -7.19 8.40 -0.38
N GLY A 101 -6.48 7.91 0.63
CA GLY A 101 -6.92 6.78 1.47
C GLY A 101 -8.15 7.14 2.29
N ALA A 102 -8.11 8.29 2.96
CA ALA A 102 -9.24 8.79 3.74
C ALA A 102 -10.48 9.04 2.86
N LEU A 103 -10.31 9.70 1.71
CA LEU A 103 -11.40 9.99 0.78
C LEU A 103 -12.00 8.72 0.20
N LEU A 104 -11.18 7.77 -0.24
CA LEU A 104 -11.66 6.48 -0.75
C LEU A 104 -12.42 5.72 0.35
N SER A 105 -11.89 5.70 1.57
CA SER A 105 -12.56 5.01 2.67
C SER A 105 -13.89 5.66 3.03
N VAL A 106 -13.95 6.99 3.16
CA VAL A 106 -15.21 7.71 3.44
C VAL A 106 -16.23 7.47 2.33
N ALA A 107 -15.79 7.45 1.06
CA ALA A 107 -16.67 7.17 -0.07
C ALA A 107 -17.24 5.75 -0.02
N VAL A 108 -16.40 4.75 0.30
CA VAL A 108 -16.81 3.35 0.46
C VAL A 108 -17.81 3.20 1.62
N GLU A 109 -17.50 3.76 2.78
CA GLU A 109 -18.36 3.75 3.96
C GLU A 109 -19.73 4.39 3.70
N THR A 110 -19.72 5.55 3.04
CA THR A 110 -20.95 6.25 2.66
C THR A 110 -21.77 5.41 1.68
N ALA A 111 -21.13 4.77 0.71
CA ALA A 111 -21.82 3.90 -0.25
C ALA A 111 -22.41 2.65 0.42
N GLN A 112 -21.67 2.04 1.36
CA GLN A 112 -22.17 0.91 2.15
C GLN A 112 -23.40 1.31 2.97
N GLY A 113 -23.32 2.42 3.71
CA GLY A 113 -24.42 2.89 4.56
C GLY A 113 -25.67 3.30 3.78
N LEU A 114 -25.53 3.81 2.55
CA LEU A 114 -26.67 4.24 1.73
C LEU A 114 -27.27 3.14 0.87
N PHE A 115 -26.45 2.19 0.39
CA PHE A 115 -26.87 1.27 -0.67
C PHE A 115 -26.77 -0.22 -0.29
N LEU A 116 -26.13 -0.58 0.82
CA LEU A 116 -25.91 -1.96 1.24
C LEU A 116 -26.53 -2.22 2.62
N PRO A 117 -27.82 -2.61 2.70
CA PRO A 117 -28.55 -2.78 3.97
C PRO A 117 -27.99 -3.88 4.89
N GLY A 118 -27.08 -4.72 4.40
CA GLY A 118 -26.34 -5.71 5.20
C GLY A 118 -24.97 -5.24 5.70
N ARG A 119 -24.59 -3.98 5.45
CA ARG A 119 -23.33 -3.39 5.88
C ARG A 119 -23.57 -2.26 6.87
N VAL A 120 -22.76 -2.22 7.92
CA VAL A 120 -22.76 -1.13 8.90
C VAL A 120 -21.61 -0.21 8.55
N SER A 121 -21.88 1.09 8.41
CA SER A 121 -20.80 2.05 8.25
C SER A 121 -20.04 2.24 9.57
N SER A 122 -18.72 2.24 9.50
CA SER A 122 -17.82 2.27 10.64
C SER A 122 -16.76 3.36 10.50
N ALA A 123 -16.72 4.27 11.47
CA ALA A 123 -15.62 5.23 11.58
C ALA A 123 -14.27 4.53 11.85
N GLN A 124 -14.28 3.34 12.46
CA GLN A 124 -13.07 2.57 12.70
C GLN A 124 -12.44 2.08 11.39
N ASP A 125 -13.25 1.76 10.38
CA ASP A 125 -12.76 1.33 9.07
C ASP A 125 -12.10 2.47 8.31
N VAL A 126 -12.64 3.70 8.41
CA VAL A 126 -11.96 4.91 7.91
C VAL A 126 -10.59 5.08 8.55
N VAL A 127 -10.49 4.90 9.87
CA VAL A 127 -9.22 5.01 10.58
C VAL A 127 -8.25 3.90 10.17
N ALA A 128 -8.71 2.65 10.09
CA ALA A 128 -7.90 1.50 9.68
C ALA A 128 -7.34 1.69 8.27
N ASN A 129 -8.23 2.00 7.31
CA ASN A 129 -7.87 2.20 5.91
C ASN A 129 -6.92 3.38 5.73
N THR A 130 -7.16 4.49 6.43
CA THR A 130 -6.25 5.65 6.41
C THR A 130 -4.89 5.29 7.01
N THR A 131 -4.85 4.50 8.09
CA THR A 131 -3.61 4.01 8.72
C THR A 131 -2.84 3.12 7.75
N GLY A 132 -3.52 2.21 7.04
CA GLY A 132 -2.95 1.40 5.97
C GLY A 132 -2.33 2.26 4.86
N ALA A 133 -3.07 3.29 4.41
CA ALA A 133 -2.58 4.21 3.39
C ALA A 133 -1.32 4.97 3.84
N VAL A 134 -1.26 5.40 5.10
CA VAL A 134 -0.07 6.03 5.70
C VAL A 134 1.11 5.06 5.70
N ILE A 135 0.93 3.85 6.22
CA ILE A 135 1.99 2.82 6.28
C ILE A 135 2.52 2.52 4.87
N GLY A 136 1.62 2.28 3.91
CA GLY A 136 1.98 2.05 2.52
C GLY A 136 2.80 3.21 1.93
N CYS A 137 2.38 4.44 2.16
CA CYS A 137 3.10 5.63 1.71
C CYS A 137 4.51 5.71 2.31
N LEU A 138 4.66 5.44 3.61
CA LEU A 138 5.97 5.42 4.28
C LEU A 138 6.88 4.33 3.71
N VAL A 139 6.35 3.15 3.42
CA VAL A 139 7.11 2.08 2.74
C VAL A 139 7.56 2.52 1.35
N ALA A 140 6.71 3.21 0.59
CA ALA A 140 7.10 3.74 -0.73
C ALA A 140 8.22 4.78 -0.64
N VAL A 141 8.17 5.66 0.37
CA VAL A 141 9.24 6.62 0.65
C VAL A 141 10.53 5.89 1.01
N ALA A 142 10.48 4.90 1.90
CA ALA A 142 11.66 4.11 2.29
C ALA A 142 12.30 3.42 1.07
N VAL A 143 11.49 2.77 0.22
CA VAL A 143 11.96 2.13 -1.02
C VAL A 143 12.64 3.15 -1.95
N ARG A 144 12.05 4.32 -2.13
CA ARG A 144 12.66 5.40 -2.95
C ARG A 144 14.01 5.84 -2.39
N MET A 145 14.11 6.02 -1.07
CA MET A 145 15.36 6.41 -0.41
C MET A 145 16.44 5.34 -0.56
N LEU A 146 16.09 4.06 -0.41
CA LEU A 146 17.02 2.95 -0.62
C LEU A 146 17.54 2.88 -2.06
N ILE A 147 16.66 3.08 -3.05
CA ILE A 147 17.04 3.10 -4.47
C ILE A 147 17.97 4.28 -4.76
N LEU A 148 17.63 5.48 -4.28
CA LEU A 148 18.47 6.67 -4.46
C LEU A 148 19.85 6.49 -3.83
N HIS A 149 19.92 5.96 -2.60
CA HIS A 149 21.19 5.70 -1.93
C HIS A 149 22.04 4.68 -2.72
N ARG A 150 21.42 3.59 -3.17
CA ARG A 150 22.06 2.58 -4.00
C ARG A 150 22.59 3.16 -5.31
N ASP A 151 21.82 4.00 -5.99
CA ASP A 151 22.21 4.60 -7.26
C ASP A 151 23.38 5.58 -7.08
N VAL A 152 23.41 6.35 -5.98
CA VAL A 152 24.56 7.22 -5.63
C VAL A 152 25.82 6.40 -5.40
N LEU A 153 25.75 5.30 -4.65
CA LEU A 153 26.91 4.43 -4.40
C LEU A 153 27.44 3.81 -5.69
N VAL A 154 26.55 3.35 -6.57
CA VAL A 154 26.93 2.79 -7.87
C VAL A 154 27.61 3.83 -8.75
N ILE A 155 27.06 5.05 -8.83
CA ILE A 155 27.66 6.15 -9.60
C ILE A 155 29.06 6.49 -9.06
N ARG A 156 29.21 6.55 -7.73
CA ARG A 156 30.49 6.80 -7.06
C ARG A 156 31.53 5.71 -7.38
N ASP A 157 31.16 4.44 -7.30
CA ASP A 157 32.07 3.33 -7.60
C ASP A 157 32.51 3.30 -9.08
N VAL A 158 31.62 3.67 -9.99
CA VAL A 158 31.96 3.82 -11.42
C VAL A 158 32.90 5.00 -11.63
N ALA A 159 32.66 6.14 -10.98
CA ALA A 159 33.53 7.31 -11.06
C ALA A 159 34.92 7.06 -10.47
N GLU A 160 35.02 6.25 -9.42
CA GLU A 160 36.28 5.86 -8.77
C GLU A 160 36.96 4.64 -9.43
N GLY A 161 36.42 4.14 -10.55
CA GLY A 161 36.98 3.01 -11.31
C GLY A 161 36.90 1.64 -10.60
N ARG A 162 36.16 1.54 -9.49
CA ARG A 162 35.94 0.29 -8.75
C ARG A 162 34.90 -0.62 -9.39
N ARG A 163 34.01 -0.06 -10.21
CA ARG A 163 33.02 -0.80 -11.03
C ARG A 163 33.12 -0.38 -12.48
N ALA A 164 32.94 -1.34 -13.38
CA ALA A 164 32.80 -1.05 -14.79
C ALA A 164 31.47 -0.32 -15.05
N SER A 165 31.40 0.46 -16.13
CA SER A 165 30.21 1.25 -16.52
C SER A 165 28.98 0.38 -16.85
N ASN A 166 29.17 -0.91 -17.08
CA ASN A 166 28.12 -1.93 -17.24
C ASN A 166 27.66 -2.56 -15.90
N GLY A 167 28.19 -2.09 -14.76
CA GLY A 167 27.75 -2.49 -13.42
C GLY A 167 28.46 -3.71 -12.83
N LEU A 168 29.36 -4.36 -13.57
CA LEU A 168 30.14 -5.50 -13.10
C LEU A 168 31.35 -5.04 -12.26
N PRO A 169 31.74 -5.79 -11.21
CA PRO A 169 32.98 -5.53 -10.48
C PRO A 169 34.18 -5.68 -11.43
N VAL A 170 35.12 -4.73 -11.36
CA VAL A 170 36.39 -4.85 -12.09
C VAL A 170 37.28 -5.78 -11.27
N HIS A 171 37.43 -7.03 -11.70
CA HIS A 171 38.46 -7.90 -11.14
C HIS A 171 39.83 -7.31 -11.52
N LYS A 172 40.65 -7.01 -10.51
CA LYS A 172 42.07 -6.71 -10.68
C LYS A 172 42.84 -7.96 -11.06
#